data_AF-A0AAD4ADZ9-F1
#
_entry.id   AF-A0AAD4ADZ9-F1
#
_cell.length_a   1.000
_cell.length_b   1.000
_cell.length_c   1.000
_cell.angle_alpha   90.00
_cell.angle_beta   90.00
_cell.angle_gamma   90.00
#
_symmetry.space_group_name_H-M   'P 1'
#
loop_
_entity.id
_entity.type
_entity.pdbx_description
1 polymer ?
#
loop_
_entity_poly.entity_id
_entity_poly.type
_entity_poly.pdbx_seq_one_letter_code
_entity_poly.pdbx_strand_id
1 'polypeptide(L)'
;MQVAFTQVAYISGFKLFVYEGARKGGMAPQEITLQVSNDNITFEDHESFTLQNVNQSVVTLDEPAFGRYVRLVVKSNYGHNAIVIGELEYYGKFVQGQIDLSEPTPLDPNAITCASIYAETPNASDGVYYLEPSSLHKGNGFNAYCDMTNLDGGWTLVANHKDAQDSLATKNFVEPTELGVLTDDKWQSVLTSMQIGIMTVDENNKVAFISKKKLQRSLCVKISDVASLSYPVVPYDTAYLWHDEVSGCSSTGLDYSYISLSTQYTSRADAYLTVGASLYQHATKFDIWPYINTRYSGAEQDQLRIYVK
;
A
#
# COMPACT_ATOMS: atom_id res chain seq x y z
N MET A 1 -6.69 24.89 -13.07
CA MET A 1 -7.39 24.96 -11.77
C MET A 1 -6.70 23.98 -10.83
N GLN A 2 -6.50 24.32 -9.55
CA GLN A 2 -5.81 23.47 -8.58
C GLN A 2 -6.66 23.29 -7.33
N VAL A 3 -6.70 22.07 -6.81
CA VAL A 3 -7.30 21.71 -5.53
C VAL A 3 -6.20 21.21 -4.61
N ALA A 4 -6.21 21.66 -3.36
CA ALA A 4 -5.31 21.20 -2.31
C ALA A 4 -6.13 20.44 -1.26
N PHE A 5 -5.75 19.20 -1.02
CA PHE A 5 -6.31 18.33 -0.02
C PHE A 5 -5.41 18.31 1.22
N THR A 6 -6.02 18.23 2.39
CA THR A 6 -5.27 18.13 3.66
C THR A 6 -4.53 16.79 3.78
N GLN A 7 -5.06 15.76 3.15
CA GLN A 7 -4.53 14.39 3.08
C GLN A 7 -4.27 14.00 1.62
N VAL A 8 -3.51 12.92 1.38
CA VAL A 8 -3.37 12.36 0.03
C VAL A 8 -4.76 11.89 -0.42
N ALA A 9 -5.20 12.33 -1.60
CA ALA A 9 -6.40 11.81 -2.23
C ALA A 9 -6.01 10.78 -3.28
N TYR A 10 -6.73 9.67 -3.28
CA TYR A 10 -6.89 8.80 -4.44
C TYR A 10 -7.99 9.41 -5.31
N ILE A 11 -7.77 9.55 -6.62
CA ILE A 11 -8.75 10.00 -7.60
C ILE A 11 -8.90 8.95 -8.69
N SER A 12 -10.12 8.50 -8.95
CA SER A 12 -10.45 7.54 -10.00
C SER A 12 -11.08 8.17 -11.24
N GLY A 13 -11.49 9.43 -11.14
CA GLY A 13 -12.15 10.13 -12.23
C GLY A 13 -12.58 11.53 -11.85
N PHE A 14 -13.20 12.23 -12.79
CA PHE A 14 -13.77 13.53 -12.56
C PHE A 14 -14.93 13.82 -13.52
N LYS A 15 -15.81 14.72 -13.11
CA LYS A 15 -16.87 15.29 -13.95
C LYS A 15 -16.61 16.77 -14.15
N LEU A 16 -16.72 17.20 -15.39
CA LEU A 16 -16.72 18.61 -15.79
C LEU A 16 -18.11 18.97 -16.29
N PHE A 17 -18.61 20.12 -15.85
CA PHE A 17 -19.81 20.74 -16.39
C PHE A 17 -19.50 22.13 -16.94
N VAL A 18 -20.05 22.43 -18.12
CA VAL A 18 -20.00 23.74 -18.77
C VAL A 18 -21.42 24.11 -19.19
N TYR A 19 -21.89 25.28 -18.75
CA TYR A 19 -23.22 25.76 -19.11
C TYR A 19 -23.30 26.08 -20.61
N GLU A 20 -24.50 25.97 -21.17
CA GLU A 20 -24.73 25.94 -22.62
C GLU A 20 -24.18 27.17 -23.37
N GLY A 21 -24.33 28.37 -22.78
CA GLY A 21 -23.82 29.61 -23.38
C GLY A 21 -22.30 29.60 -23.58
N ALA A 22 -21.54 29.19 -22.55
CA ALA A 22 -20.09 29.08 -22.65
C ALA A 22 -19.64 27.99 -23.62
N ARG A 23 -20.33 26.84 -23.62
CA ARG A 23 -20.06 25.75 -24.55
C ARG A 23 -20.25 26.17 -26.01
N LYS A 24 -21.40 26.78 -26.32
CA LYS A 24 -21.71 27.31 -27.67
C LYS A 24 -20.74 28.41 -28.11
N GLY A 25 -20.23 29.19 -27.17
CA GLY A 25 -19.21 30.21 -27.41
C GLY A 25 -17.79 29.68 -27.60
N GLY A 26 -17.56 28.36 -27.55
CA GLY A 26 -16.25 27.75 -27.74
C GLY A 26 -15.34 27.78 -26.50
N MET A 27 -15.89 28.09 -25.32
CA MET A 27 -15.12 28.28 -24.07
C MET A 27 -14.89 26.98 -23.30
N ALA A 28 -15.51 25.87 -23.72
CA ALA A 28 -15.36 24.58 -23.07
C ALA A 28 -13.93 24.03 -23.27
N PRO A 29 -13.31 23.43 -22.24
CA PRO A 29 -12.01 22.76 -22.39
C PRO A 29 -12.06 21.67 -23.46
N GLN A 30 -11.01 21.59 -24.30
CA GLN A 30 -10.86 20.57 -25.32
C GLN A 30 -9.74 19.60 -24.95
N GLU A 31 -8.49 20.06 -24.94
CA GLU A 31 -7.36 19.25 -24.49
C GLU A 31 -7.03 19.59 -23.04
N ILE A 32 -6.99 18.57 -22.20
CA ILE A 32 -6.71 18.70 -20.78
C ILE A 32 -5.65 17.69 -20.34
N THR A 33 -4.92 18.03 -19.28
CA THR A 33 -4.02 17.11 -18.58
C THR A 33 -4.33 17.17 -17.10
N LEU A 34 -4.61 16.02 -16.50
CA LEU A 34 -4.64 15.87 -15.05
C LEU A 34 -3.19 15.79 -14.56
N GLN A 35 -2.88 16.56 -13.54
CA GLN A 35 -1.59 16.52 -12.89
C GLN A 35 -1.74 16.41 -11.38
N VAL A 36 -0.81 15.70 -10.76
CA VAL A 36 -0.77 15.49 -9.31
C VAL A 36 0.55 15.93 -8.72
N SER A 37 0.52 16.27 -7.43
CA SER A 37 1.69 16.66 -6.65
C SER A 37 1.46 16.34 -5.18
N ASN A 38 2.56 16.09 -4.45
CA ASN A 38 2.56 15.91 -2.99
C ASN A 38 3.18 17.10 -2.23
N ASP A 39 3.96 17.94 -2.93
CA ASP A 39 4.72 19.05 -2.35
C ASP A 39 4.23 20.44 -2.80
N ASN A 40 3.27 20.50 -3.73
CA ASN A 40 2.77 21.71 -4.38
C ASN A 40 3.82 22.47 -5.22
N ILE A 41 4.93 21.83 -5.55
CA ILE A 41 6.04 22.41 -6.30
C ILE A 41 6.24 21.60 -7.57
N THR A 42 6.43 20.29 -7.43
CA THR A 42 6.67 19.36 -8.52
C THR A 42 5.36 18.72 -8.90
N PHE A 43 4.90 18.96 -10.12
CA PHE A 43 3.69 18.36 -10.69
C PHE A 43 4.08 17.37 -11.78
N GLU A 44 3.52 16.17 -11.68
CA GLU A 44 3.67 15.12 -12.69
C GLU A 44 2.39 15.04 -13.52
N ASP A 45 2.55 14.84 -14.84
CA ASP A 45 1.46 14.50 -15.73
C ASP A 45 0.96 13.10 -15.38
N HIS A 46 -0.33 12.99 -15.07
CA HIS A 46 -0.97 11.70 -14.82
C HIS A 46 -1.58 11.17 -16.12
N GLU A 47 -2.58 11.88 -16.67
CA GLU A 47 -3.25 11.47 -17.91
C GLU A 47 -3.73 12.69 -18.69
N SER A 48 -3.77 12.59 -20.03
CA SER A 48 -4.26 13.64 -20.93
C SER A 48 -5.46 13.18 -21.75
N PHE A 49 -6.43 14.08 -21.91
CA PHE A 49 -7.71 13.79 -22.55
C PHE A 49 -8.06 14.81 -23.62
N THR A 50 -8.73 14.34 -24.66
CA THR A 50 -9.46 15.20 -25.60
C THR A 50 -10.95 15.09 -25.31
N LEU A 51 -11.50 16.11 -24.66
CA LEU A 51 -12.92 16.19 -24.37
C LEU A 51 -13.72 16.48 -25.64
N GLN A 52 -15.01 16.14 -25.59
CA GLN A 52 -15.99 16.50 -26.61
C GLN A 52 -16.70 17.82 -26.22
N ASN A 53 -17.25 18.53 -27.21
CA ASN A 53 -17.91 19.81 -26.98
C ASN A 53 -19.34 19.65 -26.45
N VAL A 54 -19.47 19.08 -25.24
CA VAL A 54 -20.72 18.74 -24.57
C VAL A 54 -20.88 19.50 -23.25
N ASN A 55 -22.10 19.57 -22.71
CA ASN A 55 -22.36 20.28 -21.45
C ASN A 55 -21.74 19.57 -20.24
N GLN A 56 -21.58 18.24 -20.32
CA GLN A 56 -21.04 17.43 -19.24
C GLN A 56 -20.11 16.37 -19.82
N SER A 57 -18.91 16.29 -19.27
CA SER A 57 -17.93 15.25 -19.57
C SER A 57 -17.64 14.50 -18.28
N VAL A 58 -17.83 13.19 -18.29
CA VAL A 58 -17.42 12.29 -17.20
C VAL A 58 -16.18 11.56 -17.71
N VAL A 59 -15.10 11.65 -16.94
CA VAL A 59 -13.81 11.04 -17.27
C VAL A 59 -13.48 10.03 -16.16
N THR A 60 -13.19 8.80 -16.57
CA THR A 60 -12.59 7.77 -15.73
C THR A 60 -11.13 7.71 -16.08
N LEU A 61 -10.26 7.67 -15.08
CA LEU A 61 -8.82 7.54 -15.30
C LEU A 61 -8.47 6.09 -15.62
N ASP A 62 -7.48 5.87 -16.47
CA ASP A 62 -6.98 4.53 -16.79
C ASP A 62 -6.42 3.84 -15.54
N GLU A 63 -5.74 4.63 -14.70
CA GLU A 63 -5.33 4.24 -13.37
C GLU A 63 -5.59 5.37 -12.36
N PRO A 64 -5.75 5.05 -11.07
CA PRO A 64 -6.02 6.09 -10.10
C PRO A 64 -4.84 7.04 -9.87
N ALA A 65 -5.14 8.33 -9.76
CA ALA A 65 -4.16 9.36 -9.47
C ALA A 65 -4.03 9.60 -7.96
N PHE A 66 -2.79 9.78 -7.47
CA PHE A 66 -2.52 10.02 -6.05
C PHE A 66 -1.84 11.36 -5.86
N GLY A 67 -2.38 12.18 -4.97
CA GLY A 67 -1.74 13.45 -4.64
C GLY A 67 -2.45 14.23 -3.56
N ARG A 68 -1.71 15.11 -2.90
CA ARG A 68 -2.29 16.15 -2.03
C ARG A 68 -2.75 17.36 -2.83
N TYR A 69 -2.14 17.58 -3.98
CA TYR A 69 -2.44 18.68 -4.87
C TYR A 69 -2.79 18.10 -6.22
N VAL A 70 -3.97 18.44 -6.70
CA VAL A 70 -4.46 17.96 -7.99
C VAL A 70 -4.79 19.18 -8.81
N ARG A 71 -4.30 19.21 -10.04
CA ARG A 71 -4.62 20.30 -10.95
C ARG A 71 -5.05 19.77 -12.30
N LEU A 72 -6.08 20.41 -12.84
CA LEU A 72 -6.49 20.24 -14.21
C LEU A 72 -5.90 21.37 -15.05
N VAL A 73 -5.03 21.00 -15.99
CA VAL A 73 -4.38 21.91 -16.93
C VAL A 73 -5.14 21.87 -18.24
N VAL A 74 -5.76 22.98 -18.60
CA VAL A 74 -6.43 23.14 -19.90
C VAL A 74 -5.40 23.64 -20.91
N LYS A 75 -5.12 22.85 -21.94
CA LYS A 75 -4.16 23.17 -23.01
C LYS A 75 -4.83 23.92 -24.15
N SER A 76 -6.09 23.58 -24.45
CA SER A 76 -6.87 24.22 -25.51
C SER A 76 -8.37 24.19 -25.21
N ASN A 77 -9.12 24.99 -25.96
CA ASN A 77 -10.58 25.03 -25.99
C ASN A 77 -11.06 25.10 -27.45
N TYR A 78 -12.36 25.21 -27.66
CA TYR A 78 -12.97 25.25 -28.99
C TYR A 78 -12.91 26.64 -29.67
N GLY A 79 -11.78 27.35 -29.54
CA GLY A 79 -11.48 28.55 -30.31
C GLY A 79 -11.90 29.87 -29.68
N HIS A 80 -11.95 29.95 -28.34
CA HIS A 80 -12.27 31.19 -27.62
C HIS A 80 -11.11 31.68 -26.75
N ASN A 81 -11.05 32.97 -26.43
CA ASN A 81 -9.98 33.52 -25.58
C ASN A 81 -10.19 33.28 -24.08
N ALA A 82 -11.32 32.70 -23.71
CA ALA A 82 -11.72 32.43 -22.33
C ALA A 82 -12.04 30.94 -22.17
N ILE A 83 -11.72 30.41 -21.00
CA ILE A 83 -12.03 29.03 -20.61
C ILE A 83 -13.06 29.10 -19.49
N VAL A 84 -14.11 28.29 -19.60
CA VAL A 84 -15.17 28.23 -18.60
C VAL A 84 -15.36 26.79 -18.16
N ILE A 85 -15.32 26.59 -16.85
CA ILE A 85 -15.76 25.39 -16.17
C ILE A 85 -16.79 25.86 -15.14
N GLY A 86 -18.03 25.40 -15.29
CA GLY A 86 -19.12 25.74 -14.36
C GLY A 86 -19.05 24.92 -13.08
N GLU A 87 -18.65 23.66 -13.19
CA GLU A 87 -18.47 22.76 -12.05
C GLU A 87 -17.40 21.70 -12.39
N LEU A 88 -16.63 21.32 -11.38
CA LEU A 88 -15.64 20.25 -11.41
C LEU A 88 -15.82 19.38 -10.16
N GLU A 89 -16.13 18.11 -10.35
CA GLU A 89 -16.19 17.11 -9.29
C GLU A 89 -15.06 16.11 -9.49
N TYR A 90 -14.32 15.82 -8.42
CA TYR A 90 -13.38 14.69 -8.40
C TYR A 90 -14.03 13.49 -7.72
N TYR A 91 -13.92 12.32 -8.35
CA TYR A 91 -14.35 11.06 -7.77
C TYR A 91 -13.16 10.34 -7.16
N GLY A 92 -13.29 9.94 -5.90
CA GLY A 92 -12.18 9.38 -5.15
C GLY A 92 -12.42 9.39 -3.65
N LYS A 93 -11.34 9.24 -2.88
CA LYS A 93 -11.38 9.26 -1.41
C LYS A 93 -10.07 9.75 -0.81
N PHE A 94 -10.14 10.25 0.42
CA PHE A 94 -8.94 10.56 1.19
C PHE A 94 -8.31 9.27 1.71
N VAL A 95 -7.01 9.15 1.48
CA VAL A 95 -6.19 8.07 2.02
C VAL A 95 -5.75 8.51 3.42
N GLN A 96 -6.18 7.77 4.44
CA GLN A 96 -5.63 7.93 5.79
C GLN A 96 -4.25 7.26 5.80
N GLY A 97 -3.19 8.06 5.88
CA GLY A 97 -1.81 7.62 5.71
C GLY A 97 -1.29 7.84 4.27
N GLN A 98 0.01 8.11 4.10
CA GLN A 98 0.59 8.33 2.75
C GLN A 98 0.75 6.96 2.04
N ILE A 99 0.46 6.85 0.75
CA ILE A 99 0.75 5.63 -0.02
C ILE A 99 1.55 6.03 -1.26
N ASP A 100 2.76 5.47 -1.43
CA ASP A 100 3.59 5.52 -2.66
C ASP A 100 3.20 4.33 -3.55
N LEU A 101 2.76 4.61 -4.79
CA LEU A 101 2.15 3.63 -5.68
C LEU A 101 2.83 3.59 -7.04
N SER A 102 3.67 2.59 -7.22
CA SER A 102 3.95 2.02 -8.54
C SER A 102 2.88 0.98 -8.89
N GLU A 103 2.42 0.97 -10.15
CA GLU A 103 1.42 0.03 -10.72
C GLU A 103 1.41 -1.36 -10.05
N PRO A 104 0.26 -1.83 -9.54
CA PRO A 104 0.13 -3.19 -9.05
C PRO A 104 0.34 -4.18 -10.21
N THR A 105 1.13 -5.22 -9.96
CA THR A 105 1.28 -6.32 -10.92
C THR A 105 -0.11 -6.91 -11.22
N PRO A 106 -0.50 -7.10 -12.51
CA PRO A 106 -1.84 -7.59 -12.85
C PRO A 106 -2.19 -8.88 -12.09
N LEU A 107 -3.43 -8.98 -11.60
CA LEU A 107 -3.98 -10.21 -11.01
C LEU A 107 -3.85 -11.37 -12.01
N ASP A 108 -3.30 -12.51 -11.57
CA ASP A 108 -3.43 -13.76 -12.32
C ASP A 108 -4.92 -14.12 -12.33
N PRO A 109 -5.58 -14.18 -13.50
CA PRO A 109 -7.02 -14.40 -13.60
C PRO A 109 -7.46 -15.79 -13.10
N ASN A 110 -6.52 -16.69 -12.80
CA ASN A 110 -6.81 -18.00 -12.21
C ASN A 110 -6.46 -18.09 -10.72
N ALA A 111 -5.89 -17.04 -10.12
CA ALA A 111 -5.55 -17.04 -8.70
C ALA A 111 -6.73 -16.54 -7.86
N ILE A 112 -7.05 -17.27 -6.80
CA ILE A 112 -8.03 -16.84 -5.79
C ILE A 112 -7.25 -16.25 -4.61
N THR A 113 -7.12 -14.93 -4.58
CA THR A 113 -6.52 -14.16 -3.48
C THR A 113 -7.57 -13.32 -2.77
N CYS A 114 -7.28 -12.85 -1.56
CA CYS A 114 -8.13 -11.85 -0.91
C CYS A 114 -8.37 -10.63 -1.83
N ALA A 115 -7.34 -10.20 -2.57
CA ALA A 115 -7.44 -9.11 -3.54
C ALA A 115 -8.42 -9.40 -4.67
N SER A 116 -8.38 -10.61 -5.26
CA SER A 116 -9.34 -11.01 -6.31
C SER A 116 -10.77 -11.09 -5.77
N ILE A 117 -10.96 -11.66 -4.57
CA ILE A 117 -12.27 -11.77 -3.93
C ILE A 117 -12.86 -10.38 -3.68
N TYR A 118 -12.04 -9.46 -3.18
CA TYR A 118 -12.46 -8.08 -2.95
C TYR A 118 -12.77 -7.35 -4.27
N ALA A 119 -12.00 -7.58 -5.33
CA ALA A 119 -12.27 -6.99 -6.64
C ALA A 119 -13.59 -7.49 -7.24
N GLU A 120 -13.91 -8.77 -7.08
CA GLU A 120 -15.17 -9.37 -7.54
C GLU A 120 -16.37 -9.00 -6.64
N THR A 121 -16.13 -8.88 -5.33
CA THR A 121 -17.14 -8.56 -4.33
C THR A 121 -16.65 -7.43 -3.40
N PRO A 122 -16.74 -6.15 -3.81
CA PRO A 122 -16.20 -5.02 -3.04
C PRO A 122 -16.81 -4.79 -1.65
N ASN A 123 -17.91 -5.48 -1.31
CA ASN A 123 -18.55 -5.44 0.01
C ASN A 123 -18.33 -6.73 0.82
N ALA A 124 -17.36 -7.56 0.43
CA ALA A 124 -16.97 -8.72 1.21
C ALA A 124 -16.58 -8.28 2.63
N SER A 125 -17.05 -9.00 3.65
CA SER A 125 -16.69 -8.72 5.04
C SER A 125 -15.32 -9.29 5.38
N ASP A 126 -14.65 -8.75 6.39
CA ASP A 126 -13.48 -9.42 6.97
C ASP A 126 -13.84 -10.85 7.40
N GLY A 127 -12.92 -11.80 7.21
CA GLY A 127 -13.17 -13.18 7.58
C GLY A 127 -12.26 -14.19 6.90
N VAL A 128 -12.55 -15.47 7.11
CA VAL A 128 -11.78 -16.57 6.53
C VAL A 128 -12.34 -16.93 5.16
N TYR A 129 -11.47 -16.93 4.15
CA TYR A 129 -11.78 -17.28 2.78
C TYR A 129 -10.89 -18.42 2.30
N TYR A 130 -11.40 -19.22 1.37
CA TYR A 130 -10.57 -20.18 0.66
C TYR A 130 -9.77 -19.47 -0.44
N LEU A 131 -8.44 -19.60 -0.37
CA LEU A 131 -7.52 -19.00 -1.32
C LEU A 131 -6.80 -20.07 -2.15
N GLU A 132 -6.52 -19.73 -3.40
CA GLU A 132 -5.59 -20.40 -4.30
C GLU A 132 -4.67 -19.33 -4.94
N PRO A 133 -3.71 -18.77 -4.18
CA PRO A 133 -2.99 -17.57 -4.61
C PRO A 133 -2.01 -17.77 -5.78
N SER A 134 -1.66 -19.03 -6.08
CA SER A 134 -0.63 -19.36 -7.06
C SER A 134 -1.12 -20.39 -8.06
N SER A 135 -1.12 -20.02 -9.34
CA SER A 135 -1.43 -20.94 -10.45
C SER A 135 -0.31 -21.95 -10.72
N LEU A 136 0.90 -21.70 -10.21
CA LEU A 136 2.03 -22.65 -10.25
C LEU A 136 1.76 -23.91 -9.41
N HIS A 137 0.81 -23.84 -8.46
CA HIS A 137 0.46 -24.92 -7.55
C HIS A 137 -1.07 -25.15 -7.49
N LYS A 138 -1.73 -25.23 -8.65
CA LYS A 138 -3.17 -25.58 -8.72
C LYS A 138 -3.48 -26.82 -7.87
N GLY A 139 -4.45 -26.69 -6.95
CA GLY A 139 -4.83 -27.73 -5.99
C GLY A 139 -4.23 -27.61 -4.59
N ASN A 140 -3.38 -26.59 -4.32
CA ASN A 140 -2.80 -26.33 -3.00
C ASN A 140 -3.52 -25.21 -2.21
N GLY A 141 -4.80 -24.98 -2.51
CA GLY A 141 -5.58 -23.97 -1.83
C GLY A 141 -5.73 -24.22 -0.34
N PHE A 142 -5.97 -23.13 0.39
CA PHE A 142 -6.01 -23.13 1.84
C PHE A 142 -6.90 -22.00 2.34
N ASN A 143 -7.40 -22.14 3.56
CA ASN A 143 -8.12 -21.06 4.20
C ASN A 143 -7.12 -19.96 4.60
N ALA A 144 -7.49 -18.70 4.46
CA ALA A 144 -6.73 -17.58 5.01
C ALA A 144 -7.68 -16.49 5.51
N TYR A 145 -7.27 -15.76 6.52
CA TYR A 145 -8.00 -14.57 6.94
C TYR A 145 -7.73 -13.43 5.95
N CYS A 146 -8.81 -12.90 5.39
CA CYS A 146 -8.80 -11.70 4.56
C CYS A 146 -9.31 -10.51 5.36
N ASP A 147 -8.49 -9.47 5.42
CA ASP A 147 -8.94 -8.14 5.81
C ASP A 147 -9.47 -7.43 4.56
N MET A 148 -10.78 -7.18 4.56
CA MET A 148 -11.54 -6.55 3.48
C MET A 148 -11.86 -5.08 3.80
N THR A 149 -11.40 -4.57 4.93
CA THR A 149 -11.78 -3.25 5.46
C THR A 149 -10.63 -2.26 5.37
N ASN A 150 -9.44 -2.63 5.82
CA ASN A 150 -8.28 -1.75 5.87
C ASN A 150 -7.67 -1.57 4.48
N LEU A 151 -7.28 -0.33 4.14
CA LEU A 151 -6.58 0.02 2.90
C LEU A 151 -7.20 -0.61 1.62
N ASP A 152 -8.50 -0.45 1.42
CA ASP A 152 -9.27 -1.04 0.29
C ASP A 152 -9.26 -2.56 0.23
N GLY A 153 -9.18 -3.20 1.40
CA GLY A 153 -9.45 -4.62 1.56
C GLY A 153 -8.59 -5.54 0.71
N GLY A 154 -8.94 -6.83 0.71
CA GLY A 154 -8.22 -7.84 -0.06
C GLY A 154 -6.82 -8.14 0.45
N TRP A 155 -6.57 -7.92 1.74
CA TRP A 155 -5.29 -8.19 2.39
C TRP A 155 -5.27 -9.57 3.03
N THR A 156 -4.25 -10.37 2.75
CA THR A 156 -4.12 -11.73 3.29
C THR A 156 -3.28 -11.70 4.57
N LEU A 157 -3.80 -12.18 5.70
CA LEU A 157 -3.05 -12.30 6.96
C LEU A 157 -2.00 -13.43 6.86
N VAL A 158 -0.73 -13.09 7.08
CA VAL A 158 0.39 -14.05 6.98
C VAL A 158 1.08 -14.33 8.31
N ALA A 159 1.04 -13.38 9.25
CA ALA A 159 1.63 -13.52 10.57
C ALA A 159 0.88 -12.70 11.60
N ASN A 160 0.81 -13.21 12.82
CA ASN A 160 0.38 -12.50 14.02
C ASN A 160 1.40 -12.79 15.10
N HIS A 161 2.21 -11.80 15.44
CA HIS A 161 3.35 -11.97 16.32
C HIS A 161 3.39 -10.91 17.40
N LYS A 162 3.85 -11.31 18.59
CA LYS A 162 3.93 -10.50 19.79
C LYS A 162 5.35 -10.58 20.36
N ASP A 163 5.71 -9.60 21.17
CA ASP A 163 6.93 -9.62 21.96
C ASP A 163 7.04 -10.82 22.91
N ALA A 164 8.30 -11.13 23.29
CA ALA A 164 8.65 -12.15 24.28
C ALA A 164 8.09 -13.55 24.01
N GLN A 165 8.16 -14.01 22.75
CA GLN A 165 7.75 -15.36 22.36
C GLN A 165 8.96 -16.27 22.19
N ASP A 166 8.98 -17.43 22.85
CA ASP A 166 10.09 -18.38 22.71
C ASP A 166 10.19 -18.98 21.29
N SER A 167 9.07 -19.05 20.57
CA SER A 167 9.00 -19.59 19.21
C SER A 167 7.80 -19.02 18.44
N LEU A 168 7.87 -19.09 17.10
CA LEU A 168 6.75 -18.79 16.20
C LEU A 168 6.06 -20.09 15.79
N ALA A 169 4.84 -20.30 16.28
CA ALA A 169 4.04 -21.45 15.87
C ALA A 169 3.64 -21.32 14.39
N THR A 170 3.97 -22.33 13.59
CA THR A 170 3.51 -22.41 12.20
C THR A 170 2.08 -22.93 12.14
N LYS A 171 1.27 -22.33 11.28
CA LYS A 171 -0.14 -22.69 11.08
C LYS A 171 -0.46 -22.73 9.60
N ASN A 172 -1.39 -23.62 9.22
CA ASN A 172 -1.90 -23.66 7.85
C ASN A 172 -2.66 -22.38 7.48
N PHE A 173 -3.23 -21.70 8.48
CA PHE A 173 -3.81 -20.37 8.36
C PHE A 173 -3.69 -19.62 9.69
N VAL A 174 -3.56 -18.30 9.62
CA VAL A 174 -3.42 -17.44 10.80
C VAL A 174 -4.71 -16.66 10.99
N GLU A 175 -5.16 -16.53 12.24
CA GLU A 175 -6.31 -15.70 12.62
C GLU A 175 -5.86 -14.47 13.41
N PRO A 176 -6.60 -13.35 13.37
CA PRO A 176 -6.25 -12.14 14.12
C PRO A 176 -6.20 -12.34 15.64
N THR A 177 -6.94 -13.33 16.15
CA THR A 177 -7.07 -13.61 17.59
C THR A 177 -5.99 -14.52 18.14
N GLU A 178 -5.19 -15.15 17.28
CA GLU A 178 -4.19 -16.12 17.71
C GLU A 178 -2.82 -15.82 17.13
N LEU A 179 -1.78 -15.97 17.96
CA LEU A 179 -0.40 -15.85 17.50
C LEU A 179 -0.04 -17.02 16.58
N GLY A 180 0.83 -16.74 15.62
CA GLY A 180 1.35 -17.72 14.68
C GLY A 180 1.71 -17.12 13.34
N VAL A 181 2.37 -17.93 12.52
CA VAL A 181 2.80 -17.57 11.18
C VAL A 181 2.36 -18.65 10.20
N LEU A 182 2.17 -18.28 8.94
CA LEU A 182 1.89 -19.27 7.90
C LEU A 182 3.05 -20.26 7.76
N THR A 183 2.72 -21.50 7.40
CA THR A 183 3.71 -22.47 6.93
C THR A 183 4.40 -21.97 5.67
N ASP A 184 5.64 -22.42 5.45
CA ASP A 184 6.51 -21.94 4.38
C ASP A 184 5.85 -22.04 2.99
N ASP A 185 5.15 -23.14 2.71
CA ASP A 185 4.45 -23.33 1.43
C ASP A 185 3.34 -22.29 1.21
N LYS A 186 2.58 -21.95 2.26
CA LYS A 186 1.50 -20.95 2.19
C LYS A 186 2.05 -19.55 2.13
N TRP A 187 3.09 -19.25 2.91
CA TRP A 187 3.81 -17.99 2.85
C TRP A 187 4.32 -17.71 1.44
N GLN A 188 5.04 -18.66 0.82
CA GLN A 188 5.54 -18.50 -0.55
C GLN A 188 4.41 -18.33 -1.58
N SER A 189 3.30 -19.06 -1.41
CA SER A 189 2.14 -18.91 -2.28
C SER A 189 1.55 -17.49 -2.21
N VAL A 190 1.42 -16.91 -1.02
CA VAL A 190 0.91 -15.53 -0.86
C VAL A 190 1.93 -14.52 -1.40
N LEU A 191 3.20 -14.67 -1.06
CA LEU A 191 4.27 -13.74 -1.45
C LEU A 191 4.44 -13.66 -2.97
N THR A 192 4.37 -14.79 -3.68
CA THR A 192 4.45 -14.81 -5.16
C THR A 192 3.28 -14.09 -5.83
N SER A 193 2.14 -14.00 -5.15
CA SER A 193 0.95 -13.28 -5.63
C SER A 193 0.88 -11.81 -5.20
N MET A 194 1.85 -11.32 -4.41
CA MET A 194 1.87 -9.95 -3.89
C MET A 194 1.89 -8.90 -5.01
N GLN A 195 1.02 -7.90 -4.93
CA GLN A 195 0.78 -6.87 -5.95
C GLN A 195 1.07 -5.47 -5.44
N ILE A 196 0.68 -5.18 -4.20
CA ILE A 196 0.67 -3.85 -3.58
C ILE A 196 1.81 -3.72 -2.56
N GLY A 197 1.97 -4.65 -1.63
CA GLY A 197 3.00 -4.61 -0.59
C GLY A 197 2.59 -5.27 0.73
N ILE A 198 3.11 -4.73 1.84
CA ILE A 198 2.83 -5.21 3.20
C ILE A 198 2.08 -4.14 3.98
N MET A 199 0.95 -4.53 4.56
CA MET A 199 0.23 -3.77 5.57
C MET A 199 0.46 -4.42 6.93
N THR A 200 0.69 -3.63 7.97
CA THR A 200 0.71 -4.13 9.34
C THR A 200 -0.36 -3.43 10.17
N VAL A 201 -0.95 -4.17 11.10
CA VAL A 201 -1.96 -3.66 12.04
C VAL A 201 -1.56 -4.08 13.45
N ASP A 202 -1.34 -3.11 14.33
CA ASP A 202 -0.98 -3.38 15.73
C ASP A 202 -2.20 -3.72 16.60
N GLU A 203 -1.97 -3.98 17.90
CA GLU A 203 -3.03 -4.24 18.89
C GLU A 203 -3.91 -3.02 19.21
N ASN A 204 -3.46 -1.82 18.84
CA ASN A 204 -4.18 -0.55 18.97
C ASN A 204 -4.92 -0.17 17.67
N ASN A 205 -4.95 -1.06 16.67
CA ASN A 205 -5.53 -0.87 15.34
C ASN A 205 -4.86 0.27 14.53
N LYS A 206 -3.61 0.59 14.82
CA LYS A 206 -2.81 1.48 13.98
C LYS A 206 -2.31 0.70 12.76
N VAL A 207 -2.49 1.29 11.59
CA VAL A 207 -2.12 0.69 10.30
C VAL A 207 -0.84 1.33 9.81
N ALA A 208 0.18 0.51 9.50
CA ALA A 208 1.35 0.92 8.75
C ALA A 208 1.40 0.19 7.40
N PHE A 209 2.06 0.78 6.40
CA PHE A 209 2.11 0.22 5.05
C PHE A 209 3.46 0.49 4.40
N ILE A 210 3.98 -0.49 3.66
CA ILE A 210 5.14 -0.36 2.80
C ILE A 210 4.89 -1.04 1.45
N SER A 211 5.17 -0.32 0.37
CA SER A 211 4.92 -0.77 -1.00
C SER A 211 5.87 -1.88 -1.45
N LYS A 212 5.35 -2.74 -2.34
CA LYS A 212 6.09 -3.82 -3.01
C LYS A 212 7.40 -3.33 -3.64
N LYS A 213 7.39 -2.15 -4.27
CA LYS A 213 8.59 -1.55 -4.88
C LYS A 213 9.71 -1.29 -3.88
N LYS A 214 9.39 -0.78 -2.69
CA LYS A 214 10.37 -0.60 -1.60
C LYS A 214 10.84 -1.93 -1.05
N LEU A 215 9.91 -2.87 -0.86
CA LEU A 215 10.21 -4.23 -0.41
C LEU A 215 11.16 -4.99 -1.35
N GLN A 216 11.04 -4.78 -2.67
CA GLN A 216 11.85 -5.44 -3.69
C GLN A 216 13.21 -4.77 -3.94
N ARG A 217 13.33 -3.47 -3.65
CA ARG A 217 14.57 -2.70 -3.86
C ARG A 217 15.58 -2.82 -2.73
N SER A 218 15.23 -3.50 -1.64
CA SER A 218 16.09 -3.49 -0.46
C SER A 218 17.45 -4.16 -0.69
N LEU A 219 18.45 -3.62 -0.02
CA LEU A 219 19.83 -4.06 -0.17
C LEU A 219 20.20 -5.27 0.72
N CYS A 220 19.55 -5.44 1.87
CA CYS A 220 20.03 -6.38 2.89
C CYS A 220 19.17 -7.63 3.05
N VAL A 221 17.89 -7.47 3.38
CA VAL A 221 16.93 -8.57 3.41
C VAL A 221 15.77 -8.17 2.51
N LYS A 222 15.71 -8.82 1.36
CA LYS A 222 14.57 -8.70 0.44
C LYS A 222 13.46 -9.60 0.92
N ILE A 223 12.23 -9.13 0.76
CA ILE A 223 11.06 -9.94 1.12
C ILE A 223 11.02 -11.26 0.34
N SER A 224 11.51 -11.26 -0.90
CA SER A 224 11.63 -12.45 -1.77
C SER A 224 12.56 -13.53 -1.23
N ASP A 225 13.50 -13.16 -0.36
CA ASP A 225 14.54 -14.06 0.13
C ASP A 225 14.13 -14.73 1.46
N VAL A 226 13.01 -14.30 2.05
CA VAL A 226 12.48 -14.87 3.28
C VAL A 226 11.73 -16.15 2.95
N ALA A 227 12.43 -17.29 3.07
CA ALA A 227 11.85 -18.61 2.80
C ALA A 227 10.80 -19.02 3.84
N SER A 228 11.02 -18.66 5.12
CA SER A 228 10.17 -19.03 6.26
C SER A 228 9.88 -17.84 7.16
N LEU A 229 8.63 -17.71 7.58
CA LEU A 229 8.23 -16.76 8.61
C LEU A 229 8.59 -17.24 10.03
N SER A 230 8.72 -18.56 10.22
CA SER A 230 9.10 -19.14 11.52
C SER A 230 10.60 -19.11 11.78
N TYR A 231 11.39 -19.01 10.70
CA TYR A 231 12.84 -18.82 10.72
C TYR A 231 13.22 -17.68 9.77
N PRO A 232 12.92 -16.41 10.11
CA PRO A 232 13.27 -15.28 9.26
C PRO A 232 14.79 -15.12 9.17
N VAL A 233 15.27 -14.36 8.18
CA VAL A 233 16.70 -14.11 8.00
C VAL A 233 17.24 -13.36 9.23
N VAL A 234 18.35 -13.85 9.80
CA VAL A 234 19.00 -13.25 10.98
C VAL A 234 20.40 -12.77 10.62
N PRO A 235 20.57 -11.53 10.09
CA PRO A 235 21.89 -11.04 9.72
C PRO A 235 22.77 -10.76 10.95
N TYR A 236 22.17 -10.26 12.05
CA TYR A 236 22.88 -9.84 13.27
C TYR A 236 22.00 -9.93 14.53
N ASP A 237 21.57 -11.14 14.91
CA ASP A 237 20.76 -11.48 16.10
C ASP A 237 19.31 -10.96 16.11
N THR A 238 18.87 -10.27 15.05
CA THR A 238 17.46 -9.86 14.87
C THR A 238 16.92 -10.53 13.61
N ALA A 239 15.75 -11.13 13.71
CA ALA A 239 15.08 -11.77 12.59
C ALA A 239 14.29 -10.72 11.82
N TYR A 240 14.61 -10.55 10.54
CA TYR A 240 13.98 -9.55 9.68
C TYR A 240 13.13 -10.23 8.61
N LEU A 241 11.91 -9.72 8.46
CA LEU A 241 11.06 -10.00 7.31
C LEU A 241 11.46 -9.11 6.11
N TRP A 242 11.97 -7.91 6.41
CA TRP A 242 12.51 -6.99 5.43
C TRP A 242 13.53 -6.08 6.09
N HIS A 243 14.62 -5.78 5.39
CA HIS A 243 15.67 -4.90 5.87
C HIS A 243 16.33 -4.17 4.70
N ASP A 244 16.35 -2.85 4.76
CA ASP A 244 17.01 -1.99 3.80
C ASP A 244 17.99 -1.03 4.49
N GLU A 245 19.15 -0.82 3.89
CA GLU A 245 20.22 0.07 4.34
C GLU A 245 20.82 0.81 3.15
N VAL A 246 21.11 2.10 3.31
CA VAL A 246 21.75 2.90 2.24
C VAL A 246 23.13 2.35 1.90
N SER A 247 23.88 1.90 2.91
CA SER A 247 25.18 1.26 2.71
C SER A 247 25.52 0.27 3.81
N GLY A 248 26.05 -0.89 3.42
CA GLY A 248 26.29 -1.97 4.37
C GLY A 248 24.99 -2.71 4.71
N CYS A 249 25.05 -3.57 5.73
CA CYS A 249 23.89 -4.29 6.27
C CYS A 249 23.95 -4.47 7.79
N SER A 250 24.69 -3.62 8.50
CA SER A 250 25.08 -3.87 9.89
C SER A 250 24.06 -3.40 10.94
N SER A 251 22.95 -2.80 10.53
CA SER A 251 21.91 -2.17 11.37
C SER A 251 22.50 -1.13 12.32
N THR A 252 23.41 -0.30 11.78
CA THR A 252 24.13 0.75 12.52
C THR A 252 24.23 2.00 11.65
N GLY A 253 24.32 3.19 12.25
CA GLY A 253 24.56 4.42 11.48
C GLY A 253 23.30 5.19 11.09
N LEU A 254 22.13 4.77 11.60
CA LEU A 254 20.84 5.43 11.37
C LEU A 254 20.53 5.61 9.88
N ASP A 255 20.74 4.58 9.08
CA ASP A 255 20.43 4.57 7.64
C ASP A 255 19.63 3.34 7.24
N TYR A 256 19.20 2.53 8.22
CA TYR A 256 18.45 1.31 8.03
C TYR A 256 16.96 1.49 8.24
N SER A 257 16.17 0.57 7.68
CA SER A 257 14.72 0.44 7.89
C SER A 257 14.36 -1.03 7.80
N TYR A 258 13.46 -1.50 8.66
CA TYR A 258 13.13 -2.93 8.72
C TYR A 258 11.69 -3.20 9.18
N ILE A 259 11.28 -4.44 8.93
CA ILE A 259 10.20 -5.14 9.61
C ILE A 259 10.84 -6.31 10.36
N SER A 260 10.76 -6.32 11.68
CA SER A 260 11.26 -7.40 12.51
C SER A 260 10.16 -8.43 12.82
N LEU A 261 10.56 -9.69 12.91
CA LEU A 261 9.72 -10.81 13.32
C LEU A 261 10.54 -11.74 14.23
N SER A 262 11.08 -11.18 15.30
CA SER A 262 12.05 -11.84 16.19
C SER A 262 11.36 -12.54 17.35
N THR A 263 11.79 -13.75 17.70
CA THR A 263 11.30 -14.45 18.91
C THR A 263 12.02 -13.98 20.18
N GLN A 264 13.30 -13.68 20.07
CA GLN A 264 14.14 -13.36 21.21
C GLN A 264 14.55 -11.88 21.24
N TYR A 265 14.89 -11.42 22.44
CA TYR A 265 15.55 -10.14 22.61
C TYR A 265 16.91 -10.14 21.92
N THR A 266 17.19 -9.08 21.18
CA THR A 266 18.51 -8.82 20.60
C THR A 266 19.57 -8.65 21.69
N SER A 267 20.76 -9.21 21.47
CA SER A 267 21.92 -9.11 22.35
C SER A 267 22.66 -7.77 22.25
N ARG A 268 22.28 -6.92 21.28
CA ARG A 268 22.94 -5.63 21.04
C ARG A 268 22.69 -4.68 22.20
N ALA A 269 23.78 -4.32 22.90
CA ALA A 269 23.76 -3.35 23.98
C ALA A 269 23.31 -1.96 23.47
N ASP A 270 22.66 -1.21 24.38
CA ASP A 270 22.18 0.18 24.27
C ASP A 270 20.73 0.34 23.79
N ALA A 271 19.81 0.49 24.75
CA ALA A 271 18.49 1.17 24.70
C ALA A 271 17.47 0.87 23.58
N TYR A 272 17.79 0.07 22.57
CA TYR A 272 16.94 -0.23 21.42
C TYR A 272 16.70 -1.74 21.34
N LEU A 273 15.99 -2.28 22.33
CA LEU A 273 15.48 -3.64 22.28
C LEU A 273 14.52 -3.73 21.10
N THR A 274 14.96 -4.33 20.00
CA THR A 274 14.13 -4.71 18.85
C THR A 274 13.41 -6.00 19.22
N VAL A 275 12.28 -5.84 19.91
CA VAL A 275 11.52 -6.97 20.43
C VAL A 275 10.50 -7.42 19.39
N GLY A 276 10.24 -8.73 19.40
CA GLY A 276 9.04 -9.31 18.77
C GLY A 276 8.80 -8.85 17.35
N ALA A 277 7.61 -8.30 17.13
CA ALA A 277 7.18 -7.75 15.87
C ALA A 277 7.23 -6.22 15.94
N SER A 278 8.20 -5.60 15.28
CA SER A 278 8.37 -4.15 15.29
C SER A 278 8.79 -3.58 13.94
N LEU A 279 8.48 -2.30 13.74
CA LEU A 279 8.83 -1.54 12.56
C LEU A 279 9.86 -0.49 12.93
N TYR A 280 10.85 -0.31 12.07
CA TYR A 280 11.79 0.78 12.18
C TYR A 280 11.97 1.46 10.83
N GLN A 281 12.02 2.79 10.83
CA GLN A 281 12.25 3.58 9.64
C GLN A 281 13.29 4.66 9.83
N HIS A 282 14.10 4.86 8.79
CA HIS A 282 15.01 5.98 8.67
C HIS A 282 15.18 6.43 7.22
N ALA A 283 16.05 5.75 6.45
CA ALA A 283 16.34 6.12 5.07
C ALA A 283 15.18 5.77 4.14
N THR A 284 14.73 4.50 4.18
CA THR A 284 13.56 4.03 3.45
C THR A 284 12.35 4.06 4.36
N LYS A 285 11.49 5.07 4.17
CA LYS A 285 10.32 5.27 5.02
C LYS A 285 9.16 4.38 4.60
N PHE A 286 8.38 3.94 5.60
CA PHE A 286 7.07 3.38 5.36
C PHE A 286 6.21 4.44 4.67
N ASP A 287 5.33 3.94 3.83
CA ASP A 287 4.35 4.76 3.15
C ASP A 287 3.36 5.30 4.17
N ILE A 288 2.74 4.41 4.95
CA ILE A 288 1.91 4.82 6.08
C ILE A 288 2.68 4.58 7.38
N TRP A 289 2.84 5.63 8.18
CA TRP A 289 3.44 5.58 9.51
C TRP A 289 2.49 6.19 10.56
N PRO A 290 1.82 5.37 11.39
CA PRO A 290 0.80 5.84 12.32
C PRO A 290 1.33 6.19 13.72
N TYR A 291 2.63 6.00 13.98
CA TYR A 291 3.23 6.12 15.31
C TYR A 291 3.71 7.54 15.61
N ILE A 292 3.60 7.96 16.88
CA ILE A 292 4.10 9.24 17.37
C ILE A 292 5.63 9.24 17.34
N ASN A 293 6.24 8.14 17.76
CA ASN A 293 7.65 7.90 17.58
C ASN A 293 7.94 7.85 16.08
N THR A 294 8.71 8.83 15.62
CA THR A 294 8.97 9.03 14.19
C THR A 294 9.76 7.90 13.52
N ARG A 295 10.36 6.99 14.30
CA ARG A 295 11.30 5.98 13.79
C ARG A 295 11.00 4.57 14.24
N TYR A 296 10.46 4.35 15.42
CA TYR A 296 10.35 3.01 16.02
C TYR A 296 8.96 2.75 16.57
N SER A 297 8.29 1.72 16.05
CA SER A 297 6.93 1.37 16.50
C SER A 297 6.92 0.69 17.87
N GLY A 298 7.97 -0.06 18.24
CA GLY A 298 8.00 -0.84 19.49
C GLY A 298 8.04 0.01 20.77
N ALA A 299 8.08 1.34 20.65
CA ALA A 299 7.83 2.25 21.77
C ALA A 299 6.33 2.40 22.10
N GLU A 300 5.45 1.97 21.20
CA GLU A 300 3.99 2.19 21.26
C GLU A 300 3.18 0.92 21.04
N GLN A 301 3.80 -0.17 20.57
CA GLN A 301 3.13 -1.46 20.37
C GLN A 301 4.05 -2.63 20.75
N ASP A 302 3.44 -3.77 21.07
CA ASP A 302 4.16 -5.04 21.32
C ASP A 302 3.64 -6.22 20.47
N GLN A 303 2.69 -5.99 19.55
CA GLN A 303 2.12 -6.99 18.67
C GLN A 303 1.86 -6.43 17.27
N LEU A 304 2.18 -7.21 16.23
CA LEU A 304 1.82 -6.89 14.85
C LEU A 304 1.15 -8.07 14.16
N ARG A 305 0.04 -7.76 13.49
CA ARG A 305 -0.53 -8.57 12.42
C ARG A 305 0.04 -8.08 11.10
N ILE A 306 0.61 -8.97 10.31
CA ILE A 306 1.25 -8.67 9.03
C ILE A 306 0.39 -9.24 7.91
N TYR A 307 0.05 -8.40 6.96
CA TYR A 307 -0.77 -8.73 5.81
C TYR A 307 -0.03 -8.45 4.50
N VAL A 308 -0.34 -9.25 3.49
CA VAL A 308 0.22 -9.11 2.13
C VAL A 308 -0.92 -8.93 1.13
N LYS A 309 -0.73 -8.01 0.19
CA LYS A 309 -1.59 -7.80 -0.97
C LYS A 309 -0.75 -7.56 -2.20
#